data_AF-A0A177AXB7-F1
#
_entry.id   AF-A0A177AXB7-F1
#
_cell.length_a   1.000
_cell.length_b   1.000
_cell.length_c   1.000
_cell.angle_alpha   90.00
_cell.angle_beta   90.00
_cell.angle_gamma   90.00
#
_symmetry.space_group_name_H-M   'P 1'
#
loop_
_entity.id
_entity.type
_entity.pdbx_description
1 polymer ?
#
loop_
_entity_poly.entity_id
_entity_poly.type
_entity_poly.pdbx_seq_one_letter_code
_entity_poly.pdbx_strand_id
1 'polypeptide(L)'
;MSISVEDIDLINRDPHNINDHVMIVYEDVFAEPEGIKSPEWIWKASYVCFRCGKNSSYKVLSFFCSCILGLVWGCQLGCLTFCNIWHITPCIRLFAINCGCLQKFWGTWINCCLSPICESCGLCFSKINVDNMYRRYSTDIYQNLSTTKAPTPTPPMKNKIEPYRPPTNTDESQ
;
A
#
# COMPACT_ATOMS: atom_id res chain seq x y z
N MET A 1 1.84 12.79 -2.64
CA MET A 1 0.84 13.66 -3.29
C MET A 1 0.82 13.26 -4.75
N SER A 2 -0.14 12.44 -5.15
CA SER A 2 -0.31 11.98 -6.52
C SER A 2 -1.06 13.06 -7.29
N ILE A 3 -0.38 13.76 -8.19
CA ILE A 3 -1.01 14.73 -9.10
C ILE A 3 -1.91 13.92 -10.04
N SER A 4 -3.22 14.11 -9.95
CA SER A 4 -4.18 13.46 -10.84
C SER A 4 -4.21 14.22 -12.16
N VAL A 5 -4.53 13.55 -13.27
CA VAL A 5 -4.62 14.21 -14.59
C VAL A 5 -5.70 15.31 -14.60
N GLU A 6 -6.67 15.20 -13.69
CA GLU A 6 -7.70 16.22 -13.42
C GLU A 6 -7.15 17.55 -12.86
N ASP A 7 -5.93 17.59 -12.33
CA ASP A 7 -5.32 18.82 -11.76
C ASP A 7 -4.56 19.67 -12.82
N ILE A 8 -4.59 19.27 -14.09
CA ILE A 8 -3.89 20.01 -15.17
C ILE A 8 -4.80 21.15 -15.67
N ASP A 9 -4.44 22.39 -15.33
CA ASP A 9 -5.12 23.58 -15.85
C ASP A 9 -4.78 23.80 -17.34
N LEU A 10 -5.76 23.53 -18.21
CA LEU A 10 -5.63 23.68 -19.66
C LEU A 10 -5.79 25.14 -20.12
N ILE A 11 -6.35 26.00 -19.27
CA ILE A 11 -6.65 27.41 -19.56
C ILE A 11 -5.46 28.26 -19.14
N ASN A 12 -4.98 28.09 -17.89
CA ASN A 12 -3.78 28.75 -17.40
C ASN A 12 -2.60 27.77 -17.34
N ARG A 13 -1.85 27.70 -18.45
CA ARG A 13 -0.67 26.84 -18.57
C ARG A 13 0.57 27.38 -17.87
N ASP A 14 0.51 28.59 -17.33
CA ASP A 14 1.61 29.22 -16.58
C ASP A 14 1.10 29.86 -15.26
N PRO A 15 0.66 29.05 -14.29
CA PRO A 15 0.05 29.56 -13.05
C PRO A 15 1.01 30.37 -12.17
N HIS A 16 2.32 30.23 -12.38
CA HIS A 16 3.35 30.96 -11.62
C HIS A 16 3.99 32.09 -12.45
N ASN A 17 3.47 32.34 -13.65
CA ASN A 17 3.94 33.37 -14.58
C ASN A 17 5.46 33.34 -14.81
N ILE A 18 6.04 32.13 -14.94
CA ILE A 18 7.50 31.98 -15.12
C ILE A 18 7.96 32.53 -16.47
N ASN A 19 7.06 32.57 -17.45
CA ASN A 19 7.34 33.06 -18.81
C ASN A 19 6.87 34.50 -19.03
N ASP A 20 6.66 35.29 -17.97
CA ASP A 20 6.23 36.69 -18.08
C ASP A 20 7.17 37.50 -18.99
N HIS A 21 8.47 37.20 -18.94
CA HIS A 21 9.50 37.83 -19.77
C HIS A 21 9.35 37.58 -21.29
N VAL A 22 8.55 36.58 -21.70
CA VAL A 22 8.31 36.23 -23.11
C VAL A 22 7.01 36.85 -23.64
N MET A 23 6.26 37.55 -22.78
CA MET A 23 5.00 38.23 -23.12
C MET A 23 5.26 39.50 -23.92
N ILE A 24 5.57 39.34 -25.21
CA ILE A 24 5.79 40.46 -26.14
C ILE A 24 4.45 40.86 -26.76
N VAL A 25 4.01 42.10 -26.56
CA VAL A 25 2.82 42.65 -27.22
C VAL A 25 3.18 43.31 -28.55
N TYR A 26 2.18 43.56 -29.40
CA TYR A 26 2.40 44.11 -30.75
C TYR A 26 3.02 45.52 -30.70
N GLU A 27 2.56 46.31 -29.72
CA GLU A 27 3.00 47.66 -29.43
C GLU A 27 4.47 47.70 -29.01
N ASP A 28 4.98 46.69 -28.29
CA ASP A 28 6.39 46.62 -27.87
C ASP A 28 7.35 46.43 -29.05
N VAL A 29 6.86 45.84 -30.14
CA VAL A 29 7.69 45.50 -31.32
C VAL A 29 7.71 46.65 -32.33
N PHE A 30 6.55 47.26 -32.58
CA PHE A 30 6.40 48.23 -33.66
C PHE A 30 6.28 49.69 -33.20
N ALA A 31 5.86 49.93 -31.95
CA ALA A 31 5.75 51.23 -31.28
C ALA A 31 5.80 52.48 -32.20
N GLU A 32 4.68 52.82 -32.86
CA GLU A 32 4.64 54.03 -33.69
C GLU A 32 4.70 55.30 -32.83
N PRO A 33 5.60 56.26 -33.12
CA PRO A 33 5.72 57.50 -32.38
C PRO A 33 4.56 58.46 -32.67
N GLU A 34 4.21 59.33 -31.72
CA GLU A 34 3.01 60.19 -31.83
C GLU A 34 2.99 61.13 -33.05
N GLY A 35 4.15 61.46 -33.62
CA GLY A 35 4.28 62.35 -34.78
C GLY A 35 4.11 61.70 -36.15
N ILE A 36 4.17 60.36 -36.26
CA ILE A 36 4.07 59.63 -37.54
C ILE A 36 3.26 58.36 -37.30
N LYS A 37 1.96 58.42 -37.56
CA LYS A 37 1.04 57.28 -37.41
C LYS A 37 0.61 56.73 -38.76
N SER A 38 0.67 55.41 -38.89
CA SER A 38 0.09 54.70 -40.02
C SER A 38 -1.44 54.83 -40.01
N PRO A 39 -2.10 54.72 -41.17
CA PRO A 39 -3.56 54.67 -41.21
C PRO A 39 -4.14 53.53 -40.35
N GLU A 40 -5.21 53.81 -39.62
CA GLU A 40 -5.86 52.90 -38.65
C GLU A 40 -6.17 51.50 -39.18
N TRP A 41 -6.54 51.40 -40.47
CA TRP A 41 -6.87 50.12 -41.09
C TRP A 41 -5.62 49.25 -41.33
N ILE A 42 -4.48 49.86 -41.65
CA ILE A 42 -3.19 49.17 -41.81
C ILE A 42 -2.74 48.67 -40.45
N TRP A 43 -2.79 49.53 -39.43
CA TRP A 43 -2.39 49.20 -38.06
C TRP A 43 -3.18 48.01 -37.49
N LYS A 44 -4.51 47.97 -37.71
CA LYS A 44 -5.35 46.83 -37.31
C LYS A 44 -5.04 45.57 -38.11
N ALA A 45 -4.82 45.69 -39.42
CA ALA A 45 -4.50 44.55 -40.26
C ALA A 45 -3.16 43.91 -39.85
N SER A 46 -2.13 44.72 -39.60
CA SER A 46 -0.83 44.24 -39.13
C SER A 46 -0.92 43.63 -37.72
N TYR A 47 -1.71 44.20 -36.81
CA TYR A 47 -1.98 43.60 -35.50
C TYR A 47 -2.59 42.19 -35.61
N VAL A 48 -3.62 42.02 -36.45
CA VAL A 48 -4.27 40.71 -36.67
C VAL A 48 -3.30 39.72 -37.30
N CYS A 49 -2.55 40.14 -38.32
CA CYS A 49 -1.53 39.31 -38.96
C CYS A 49 -0.43 38.88 -37.99
N PHE A 50 0.09 39.81 -37.17
CA PHE A 50 1.09 39.52 -36.14
C PHE A 50 0.57 38.51 -35.11
N ARG A 51 -0.62 38.73 -34.58
CA ARG A 51 -1.25 37.83 -33.60
C ARG A 51 -1.48 36.44 -34.18
N CYS A 52 -1.96 36.35 -35.43
CA CYS A 52 -2.16 35.09 -36.13
C CYS A 52 -0.84 34.37 -36.40
N GLY A 53 0.17 35.08 -36.90
CA GLY A 53 1.51 34.54 -37.17
C GLY A 53 2.19 34.00 -35.92
N LYS A 54 2.18 34.76 -34.82
CA LYS A 54 2.75 34.34 -33.54
C LYS A 54 2.05 33.11 -32.96
N ASN A 55 0.73 33.08 -33.00
CA ASN A 55 -0.04 31.96 -32.45
C ASN A 55 0.09 30.68 -33.29
N SER A 56 0.07 30.82 -34.62
CA SER A 56 0.19 29.67 -35.53
C SER A 56 1.60 29.08 -35.48
N SER A 57 2.65 29.90 -35.55
CA SER A 57 4.04 29.42 -35.45
C SER A 57 4.30 28.67 -34.15
N TYR A 58 3.86 29.21 -33.01
CA TYR A 58 3.99 28.52 -31.72
C TYR A 58 3.30 27.15 -31.72
N LYS A 59 2.04 27.08 -32.20
CA LYS A 59 1.27 25.82 -32.23
C LYS A 59 1.91 24.78 -33.15
N VAL A 60 2.34 25.21 -34.34
CA VAL A 60 2.98 24.33 -35.32
C VAL A 60 4.30 23.79 -34.77
N LEU A 61 5.15 24.65 -34.21
CA LEU A 61 6.43 24.23 -33.64
C LEU A 61 6.23 23.33 -32.41
N SER A 62 5.27 23.64 -31.55
CA SER A 62 4.92 22.81 -30.39
C SER A 62 4.46 21.42 -30.81
N PHE A 63 3.66 21.31 -31.86
CA PHE A 63 3.22 20.02 -32.40
C PHE A 63 4.39 19.18 -32.89
N PHE A 64 5.26 19.74 -33.73
CA PHE A 64 6.44 19.02 -34.24
C PHE A 64 7.39 18.63 -33.11
N CYS A 65 7.65 19.52 -32.16
CA CYS A 65 8.50 19.25 -31.01
C CYS A 65 7.92 18.12 -30.15
N SER A 66 6.61 18.16 -29.87
CA SER A 66 5.92 17.11 -29.11
C SER A 66 5.99 15.76 -29.82
N CYS A 67 5.76 15.72 -31.13
CA CYS A 67 5.88 14.48 -31.91
C CYS A 67 7.30 13.91 -31.88
N ILE A 68 8.33 14.74 -32.12
CA ILE A 68 9.73 14.30 -32.13
C ILE A 68 10.15 13.81 -30.74
N LEU A 69 9.86 14.57 -29.68
CA LEU A 69 10.17 14.17 -28.31
C LEU A 69 9.43 12.89 -27.94
N GLY A 70 8.15 12.76 -28.32
CA GLY A 70 7.37 11.55 -28.11
C GLY A 70 8.02 10.32 -28.75
N LEU A 71 8.54 10.44 -29.97
CA LEU A 71 9.29 9.37 -30.63
C LEU A 71 10.59 9.03 -29.90
N VAL A 72 11.36 10.03 -29.46
CA VAL A 72 12.61 9.80 -28.71
C VAL A 72 12.34 9.06 -27.40
N TRP A 73 11.36 9.51 -26.62
CA TRP A 73 10.97 8.86 -25.38
C TRP A 73 10.40 7.45 -25.62
N GLY A 74 9.60 7.27 -26.67
CA GLY A 74 9.08 5.95 -27.07
C GLY A 74 10.20 4.96 -27.41
N CYS A 75 11.18 5.39 -28.21
CA CYS A 75 12.36 4.58 -28.52
C CYS A 75 13.17 4.23 -27.25
N GLN A 76 13.38 5.21 -26.36
CA GLN A 76 14.11 4.99 -25.11
C GLN A 76 13.41 3.96 -24.22
N LEU A 77 12.09 4.06 -24.06
CA LEU A 77 11.31 3.10 -23.29
C LEU A 77 11.30 1.73 -23.96
N GLY A 78 11.23 1.66 -25.29
CA GLY A 78 11.35 0.40 -26.04
C GLY A 78 12.68 -0.31 -25.79
N CYS A 79 13.79 0.43 -25.87
CA CYS A 79 15.13 -0.09 -25.55
C CYS A 79 15.25 -0.55 -24.10
N LEU A 80 14.72 0.23 -23.15
CA LEU A 80 14.70 -0.12 -21.73
C LEU A 80 13.93 -1.42 -21.49
N THR A 81 12.74 -1.55 -22.09
CA THR A 81 11.93 -2.76 -22.01
C THR A 81 12.68 -3.94 -22.62
N PHE A 82 13.29 -3.78 -23.79
CA PHE A 82 14.12 -4.82 -24.39
C PHE A 82 15.23 -5.30 -23.43
N CYS A 83 16.03 -4.38 -22.88
CA CYS A 83 17.05 -4.73 -21.88
C CYS A 83 16.46 -5.41 -20.64
N ASN A 84 15.28 -5.00 -20.19
CA ASN A 84 14.64 -5.60 -19.02
C ASN A 84 14.23 -7.07 -19.27
N ILE A 85 13.62 -7.36 -20.42
CA ILE A 85 13.23 -8.74 -20.75
C ILE A 85 14.46 -9.61 -21.01
N TRP A 86 15.41 -9.12 -21.82
CA TRP A 86 16.49 -9.96 -22.34
C TRP A 86 17.70 -10.03 -21.41
N HIS A 87 17.95 -9.02 -20.59
CA HIS A 87 19.09 -8.99 -19.67
C HIS A 87 18.65 -9.06 -18.20
N ILE A 88 17.76 -8.17 -17.75
CA ILE A 88 17.46 -8.07 -16.31
C ILE A 88 16.67 -9.29 -15.82
N THR A 89 15.66 -9.73 -16.57
CA THR A 89 14.85 -10.89 -16.19
C THR A 89 15.69 -12.15 -15.98
N PRO A 90 16.59 -12.57 -16.90
CA PRO A 90 17.46 -13.70 -16.63
C PRO A 90 18.44 -13.44 -15.49
N CYS A 91 18.98 -12.22 -15.34
CA CYS A 91 19.83 -11.88 -14.20
C CYS A 91 19.11 -12.03 -12.86
N ILE A 92 17.86 -11.58 -12.74
CA ILE A 92 17.04 -11.77 -11.53
C ILE A 92 16.80 -13.26 -11.26
N ARG A 93 16.52 -14.05 -12.30
CA ARG A 93 16.34 -15.51 -12.16
C ARG A 93 17.62 -16.18 -11.66
N LEU A 94 18.78 -15.83 -12.22
CA LEU A 94 20.08 -16.34 -11.77
C LEU A 94 20.38 -15.91 -10.32
N PHE A 95 20.11 -14.65 -9.99
CA PHE A 95 20.28 -14.13 -8.64
C PHE A 95 19.39 -14.87 -7.64
N ALA A 96 18.12 -15.13 -7.99
CA ALA A 96 17.20 -15.88 -7.14
C ALA A 96 17.67 -17.32 -6.88
N ILE A 97 18.26 -17.99 -7.88
CA ILE A 97 18.87 -19.33 -7.69
C ILE A 97 20.04 -19.25 -6.70
N ASN A 98 20.94 -18.27 -6.85
CA ASN A 98 22.07 -18.08 -5.96
C ASN A 98 21.61 -17.74 -4.52
N CYS A 99 20.64 -16.84 -4.37
CA CYS A 99 20.03 -16.53 -3.08
C CYS A 99 19.35 -17.75 -2.47
N GLY A 100 18.69 -18.61 -3.25
CA GLY A 100 18.11 -19.85 -2.76
C GLY A 100 19.16 -20.81 -2.19
N CYS A 101 20.32 -20.91 -2.83
CA CYS A 101 21.46 -21.66 -2.29
C CYS A 101 21.99 -21.02 -1.00
N LEU A 102 22.16 -19.70 -0.99
CA LEU A 102 22.63 -18.96 0.18
C LEU A 102 21.66 -19.06 1.35
N GLN A 103 20.34 -19.02 1.11
CA GLN A 103 19.31 -19.16 2.14
C GLN A 103 19.40 -20.53 2.81
N LYS A 104 19.66 -21.60 2.05
CA LYS A 104 19.86 -22.93 2.62
C LYS A 104 21.11 -22.98 3.49
N PHE A 105 22.23 -22.46 2.98
CA PHE A 105 23.48 -22.39 3.73
C PHE A 105 23.32 -21.58 5.02
N TRP A 106 22.68 -20.41 4.94
CA TRP A 106 22.41 -19.53 6.06
C TRP A 106 21.47 -20.18 7.08
N GLY A 107 20.44 -20.88 6.61
CA GLY A 107 19.55 -21.67 7.44
C GLY A 107 20.30 -22.77 8.20
N THR A 108 21.19 -23.51 7.53
CA THR A 108 22.03 -24.51 8.20
C THR A 108 22.93 -23.87 9.26
N TRP A 109 23.57 -22.74 8.95
CA TRP A 109 24.42 -22.03 9.88
C TRP A 109 23.66 -21.56 11.13
N ILE A 110 22.49 -20.95 10.95
CA ILE A 110 21.62 -20.54 12.06
C ILE A 110 21.20 -21.76 12.90
N ASN A 111 20.80 -22.86 12.28
CA ASN A 111 20.41 -24.06 13.03
C ASN A 111 21.58 -24.67 13.81
N CYS A 112 22.79 -24.69 13.26
CA CYS A 112 23.95 -25.25 13.95
C CYS A 112 24.47 -24.35 15.08
N CYS A 113 24.39 -23.02 14.94
CA CYS A 113 24.98 -22.09 15.90
C CYS A 113 23.94 -21.49 16.84
N LEU A 114 22.84 -20.96 16.29
CA LEU A 114 21.86 -20.20 17.05
C LEU A 114 20.84 -21.10 17.77
N SER A 115 20.49 -22.25 17.18
CA SER A 115 19.60 -23.23 17.83
C SER A 115 20.13 -23.69 19.19
N PRO A 116 21.38 -24.18 19.34
CA PRO A 116 21.88 -24.64 20.64
C PRO A 116 22.01 -23.49 21.66
N ILE A 117 22.31 -22.28 21.21
CA ILE A 117 22.36 -21.10 22.10
C ILE A 117 20.95 -20.77 22.62
N CYS A 118 19.95 -20.74 21.72
CA CYS A 118 18.58 -20.44 22.08
C CYS A 118 17.99 -21.50 23.01
N GLU A 119 18.28 -22.78 22.74
CA GLU A 119 17.90 -23.90 23.61
C GLU A 119 18.54 -23.78 24.99
N SER A 120 19.84 -23.48 25.06
CA SER A 120 20.55 -23.29 26.32
C SER A 120 19.98 -22.11 27.12
N CYS A 121 19.69 -20.98 26.47
CA CYS A 121 19.01 -19.84 27.09
C CYS A 121 17.61 -20.22 27.60
N GLY A 122 16.84 -20.96 26.80
CA GLY A 122 15.51 -21.46 27.18
C GLY A 122 15.56 -22.35 28.43
N LEU A 123 16.56 -23.22 28.54
CA LEU A 123 16.77 -24.07 29.72
C LEU A 123 17.15 -23.25 30.97
N CYS A 124 17.94 -22.19 30.81
CA CYS A 124 18.26 -21.27 31.91
C CYS A 124 16.99 -20.59 32.46
N PHE A 125 16.05 -20.21 31.59
CA PHE A 125 14.79 -19.57 31.99
C PHE A 125 13.69 -20.57 32.37
N SER A 126 13.74 -21.82 31.90
CA SER A 126 12.75 -22.86 32.21
C SER A 126 12.71 -23.25 33.68
N LYS A 127 13.78 -22.98 34.44
CA LYS A 127 13.80 -23.19 35.90
C LYS A 127 12.94 -22.18 36.66
N ILE A 128 12.50 -21.11 36.00
CA ILE A 128 11.56 -20.13 36.57
C ILE A 128 10.14 -20.64 36.29
N ASN A 129 9.70 -21.60 37.10
CA ASN A 129 8.32 -22.06 37.06
C ASN A 129 7.49 -21.18 37.99
N VAL A 130 6.66 -20.30 37.43
CA VAL A 130 5.66 -19.56 38.21
C VAL A 130 4.58 -20.56 38.58
N ASP A 131 4.68 -21.13 39.79
CA ASP A 131 3.64 -22.01 40.30
C ASP A 131 2.37 -21.20 40.54
N ASN A 132 1.45 -21.27 39.57
CA ASN A 132 0.10 -20.79 39.77
C ASN A 132 -0.59 -21.74 40.75
N MET A 133 -0.40 -21.49 42.06
CA MET A 133 -1.02 -22.27 43.14
C MET A 133 -2.53 -22.45 42.94
N TYR A 134 -3.20 -21.50 42.27
CA TYR A 134 -4.61 -21.63 41.90
C TYR A 134 -4.90 -22.85 41.00
N ARG A 135 -4.02 -23.14 40.03
CA ARG A 135 -4.18 -24.28 39.13
C ARG A 135 -3.93 -25.60 39.86
N ARG A 136 -2.98 -25.62 40.81
CA ARG A 136 -2.63 -26.80 41.63
C ARG A 136 -3.74 -27.13 42.64
N TYR A 137 -4.26 -26.12 43.34
CA TYR A 137 -5.40 -26.24 44.26
C TYR A 137 -6.65 -26.82 43.56
N SER A 138 -6.92 -26.40 42.33
CA SER A 138 -8.04 -26.94 41.53
C SER A 138 -7.89 -28.46 41.32
N THR A 139 -6.72 -28.93 40.86
CA THR A 139 -6.45 -30.37 40.69
C THR A 139 -6.52 -31.16 42.00
N ASP A 140 -5.99 -30.62 43.10
CA ASP A 140 -6.00 -31.30 44.39
C ASP A 140 -7.41 -31.44 44.97
N ILE A 141 -8.30 -30.48 44.72
CA ILE A 141 -9.72 -30.59 45.11
C ILE A 141 -10.42 -31.73 44.37
N TYR A 142 -10.26 -31.85 43.05
CA TYR A 142 -10.88 -32.95 42.28
C TYR A 142 -10.32 -34.33 42.68
N GLN A 143 -9.04 -34.39 43.04
CA GLN A 143 -8.39 -35.63 43.51
C GLN A 143 -8.87 -36.04 44.91
N ASN A 144 -9.09 -35.09 45.83
CA ASN A 144 -9.59 -35.39 47.19
C ASN A 144 -11.10 -35.65 47.25
N LEU A 145 -11.89 -35.07 46.34
CA LEU A 145 -13.31 -35.39 46.16
C LEU A 145 -13.53 -36.83 45.65
N SER A 146 -12.55 -37.40 44.93
CA SER A 146 -12.64 -38.78 44.42
C SER A 146 -12.10 -39.85 45.38
N THR A 147 -11.32 -39.48 46.40
CA THR A 147 -10.77 -40.41 47.41
C THR A 147 -11.63 -40.54 48.68
N THR A 148 -12.54 -39.59 48.95
CA THR A 148 -13.51 -39.73 50.04
C THR A 148 -14.65 -40.65 49.61
N LYS A 149 -14.46 -41.97 49.70
CA LYS A 149 -15.52 -42.96 49.45
C LYS A 149 -16.70 -42.75 50.39
N ALA A 150 -17.90 -42.61 49.81
CA ALA A 150 -19.19 -42.70 50.49
C ALA A 150 -19.36 -44.07 51.21
N PRO A 151 -20.23 -44.18 52.24
CA PRO A 151 -20.48 -45.44 52.93
C PRO A 151 -21.00 -46.50 51.95
N THR A 152 -20.60 -47.75 52.15
CA THR A 152 -20.90 -48.91 51.31
C THR A 152 -22.40 -49.03 51.00
N PRO A 153 -22.81 -49.23 49.73
CA PRO A 153 -24.21 -49.40 49.37
C PRO A 153 -24.73 -50.77 49.85
N THR A 154 -25.82 -50.76 50.62
CA THR A 154 -26.66 -51.94 50.87
C THR A 154 -27.30 -52.44 49.56
N PRO A 155 -27.54 -53.76 49.42
CA PRO A 155 -28.03 -54.35 48.17
C PRO A 155 -29.41 -53.82 47.78
N PRO A 156 -29.75 -53.81 46.48
CA PRO A 156 -30.92 -53.11 45.98
C PRO A 156 -32.20 -53.79 46.49
N MET A 157 -32.99 -53.09 47.30
CA MET A 157 -34.41 -53.41 47.42
C MET A 157 -35.06 -53.08 46.09
N LYS A 158 -35.54 -54.12 45.39
CA LYS A 158 -36.60 -53.95 44.38
C LYS A 158 -37.75 -53.21 45.05
N ASN A 159 -38.07 -51.99 44.61
CA ASN A 159 -39.40 -51.44 44.86
C ASN A 159 -39.86 -50.48 43.75
N LYS A 160 -40.92 -50.97 43.10
CA LYS A 160 -42.02 -50.33 42.38
C LYS A 160 -41.77 -48.96 41.73
N ILE A 161 -41.84 -48.96 40.40
CA ILE A 161 -42.04 -47.79 39.56
C ILE A 161 -43.39 -47.18 39.95
N GLU A 162 -43.37 -45.96 40.50
CA GLU A 162 -44.57 -45.11 40.60
C GLU A 162 -44.40 -43.97 39.59
N PRO A 163 -45.32 -43.81 38.62
CA PRO A 163 -45.13 -42.87 37.53
C PRO A 163 -45.25 -41.43 38.03
N TYR A 164 -44.27 -40.60 37.67
CA TYR A 164 -44.21 -39.19 38.01
C TYR A 164 -45.44 -38.43 37.47
N ARG A 165 -46.23 -37.83 38.38
CA ARG A 165 -47.27 -36.86 38.06
C ARG A 165 -46.65 -35.45 38.18
N PRO A 166 -46.61 -34.65 37.10
CA PRO A 166 -46.10 -33.28 37.19
C PRO A 166 -47.07 -32.39 37.99
N PRO A 167 -46.56 -31.45 38.80
CA PRO A 167 -47.39 -30.52 39.54
C PRO A 167 -48.02 -29.49 38.59
N THR A 168 -49.35 -29.38 38.67
CA THR A 168 -50.13 -28.29 38.09
C THR A 168 -49.80 -27.00 38.84
N ASN A 169 -49.23 -26.02 38.14
CA ASN A 169 -49.15 -24.66 38.65
C ASN A 169 -50.55 -24.04 38.58
N THR A 170 -51.13 -23.77 39.75
CA THR A 170 -52.20 -22.79 39.88
C THR A 170 -51.82 -21.89 41.04
N ASP A 171 -51.42 -20.67 40.69
CA ASP A 171 -51.45 -19.51 41.56
C ASP A 171 -52.88 -19.29 42.09
N GLU A 172 -52.96 -18.83 43.35
CA GLU A 172 -54.08 -18.24 44.12
C GLU A 172 -54.00 -18.82 45.55
N SER A 173 -53.90 -18.07 46.64
CA SER A 173 -54.16 -16.66 46.91
C SER A 173 -53.75 -16.40 48.37
N GLN A 174 -53.02 -15.33 48.65
CA GLN A 174 -53.20 -14.36 49.77
C GLN A 174 -52.03 -13.37 49.77
#